data_AF-A0A164MY58-F1
#
_entry.id   AF-A0A164MY58-F1
#
_cell.length_a   1.000
_cell.length_b   1.000
_cell.length_c   1.000
_cell.angle_alpha   90.00
_cell.angle_beta   90.00
_cell.angle_gamma   90.00
#
_symmetry.space_group_name_H-M   'P 1'
#
loop_
_entity.id
_entity.type
_entity.pdbx_description
1 polymer ?
#
loop_
_entity_poly.entity_id
_entity_poly.type
_entity_poly.pdbx_seq_one_letter_code
_entity_poly.pdbx_strand_id
1 'polypeptide(L)'
;MHVVFRSPDTRHGEPADRTILRLLRDRDRDGVPSEVVLRDGSRLLIFNISWGYDPAAVSAQVTTNISPAIGGVSVDVFSTAAVVAVNDPETGSPLLAVA
;
A
#
# COMPACT_ATOMS: atom_id res chain seq x y z
N MET A 1 1.27 -25.35 -24.75
CA MET A 1 0.46 -24.45 -23.89
C MET A 1 1.03 -23.05 -24.04
N HIS A 2 0.32 -22.16 -24.75
CA HIS A 2 0.73 -20.76 -24.90
C HIS A 2 -0.25 -19.90 -24.12
N VAL A 3 0.23 -19.25 -23.07
CA VAL A 3 -0.53 -18.21 -22.39
C VAL A 3 0.00 -16.88 -22.91
N VAL A 4 -0.86 -16.11 -23.56
CA VAL A 4 -0.56 -14.75 -24.01
C VAL A 4 -1.41 -13.80 -23.17
N PHE A 5 -0.79 -13.00 -22.32
CA PHE A 5 -1.43 -11.85 -21.71
C PHE A 5 -1.05 -10.61 -22.49
N ARG A 6 -2.00 -10.07 -23.26
CA ARG A 6 -1.95 -8.68 -23.74
C ARG A 6 -3.34 -8.09 -23.58
N SER A 7 -3.46 -7.17 -22.62
CA SER A 7 -4.45 -6.10 -22.68
C SER A 7 -3.71 -4.77 -22.80
N PRO A 8 -4.12 -3.89 -23.73
CA PRO A 8 -3.45 -2.63 -23.97
C PRO A 8 -3.87 -1.55 -22.96
N ASP A 9 -2.87 -0.89 -22.40
CA ASP A 9 -2.86 0.52 -22.01
C ASP A 9 -3.96 1.04 -21.04
N THR A 10 -4.07 0.45 -19.86
CA THR A 10 -4.34 1.24 -18.65
C THR A 10 -2.99 1.68 -18.11
N ARG A 11 -2.73 3.00 -18.04
CA ARG A 11 -1.55 3.55 -17.35
C ARG A 11 -1.72 3.31 -15.85
N HIS A 12 -1.49 2.07 -15.42
CA HIS A 12 -1.48 1.69 -14.01
C HIS A 12 -0.48 2.56 -13.27
N GLY A 13 -0.86 3.01 -12.08
CA GLY A 13 0.04 3.72 -11.17
C GLY A 13 0.22 5.18 -11.55
N GLU A 14 -0.75 6.00 -11.12
CA GLU A 14 -0.47 7.40 -10.83
C GLU A 14 0.87 7.52 -10.08
N PRO A 15 1.65 8.59 -10.30
CA PRO A 15 2.94 8.75 -9.63
C PRO A 15 2.86 8.57 -8.10
N ALA A 16 1.74 8.97 -7.49
CA ALA A 16 1.46 8.78 -6.07
C ALA A 16 1.43 7.30 -5.68
N ASP A 17 0.71 6.46 -6.43
CA ASP A 17 0.57 5.02 -6.16
C ASP A 17 1.94 4.32 -6.10
N ARG A 18 2.78 4.55 -7.11
CA ARG A 18 4.15 3.99 -7.13
C ARG A 18 5.00 4.49 -5.98
N THR A 19 4.80 5.73 -5.52
CA THR A 19 5.54 6.30 -4.40
C THR A 19 5.12 5.66 -3.08
N ILE A 20 3.80 5.51 -2.85
CA ILE A 20 3.23 4.83 -1.68
C ILE A 20 3.74 3.39 -1.60
N LEU A 21 3.59 2.61 -2.67
CA LEU A 21 3.97 1.20 -2.69
C LEU A 21 5.47 1.00 -2.46
N ARG A 22 6.33 1.87 -3.02
CA ARG A 22 7.78 1.82 -2.80
C ARG A 22 8.11 2.08 -1.33
N LEU A 23 7.57 3.15 -0.76
CA LEU A 23 7.80 3.50 0.65
C LEU A 23 7.40 2.34 1.58
N LEU A 24 6.19 1.81 1.43
CA LEU A 24 5.68 0.73 2.30
C LEU A 24 6.49 -0.56 2.13
N ARG A 25 6.88 -0.90 0.89
CA ARG A 25 7.72 -2.08 0.62
C ARG A 25 9.12 -1.95 1.19
N ASP A 26 9.74 -0.79 1.08
CA ASP A 26 11.10 -0.59 1.58
C ASP A 26 11.11 -0.64 3.12
N ARG A 27 10.11 -0.05 3.77
CA ARG A 27 9.96 -0.15 5.23
C ARG A 27 9.65 -1.57 5.73
N ASP A 28 8.81 -2.33 5.02
CA ASP A 28 8.59 -3.76 5.26
C ASP A 28 9.92 -4.54 5.23
N ARG A 29 10.75 -4.30 4.21
CA ARG A 29 12.08 -4.94 4.10
C ARG A 29 13.02 -4.59 5.24
N ASP A 30 12.94 -3.36 5.74
CA ASP A 30 13.73 -2.89 6.86
C ASP A 30 13.15 -3.34 8.22
N GLY A 31 11.99 -4.00 8.22
CA GLY A 31 11.28 -4.43 9.43
C GLY A 31 10.67 -3.28 10.23
N VAL A 32 10.47 -2.13 9.61
CA VAL A 32 9.96 -0.92 10.28
C VAL A 32 8.50 -0.68 9.88
N PRO A 33 7.56 -0.57 10.83
CA PRO A 33 6.16 -0.33 10.50
C PRO A 33 5.91 1.10 10.00
N SER A 34 4.75 1.29 9.38
CA SER A 34 4.23 2.60 8.95
C SER A 34 2.80 2.81 9.48
N GLU A 35 2.47 4.03 9.87
CA GLU A 35 1.06 4.43 10.05
C GLU A 35 0.54 4.94 8.71
N VAL A 36 -0.51 4.31 8.16
CA VAL A 36 -1.21 4.78 6.96
C VAL A 36 -2.52 5.42 7.37
N VAL A 37 -2.72 6.67 6.95
CA VAL A 37 -3.95 7.41 7.16
C VAL A 37 -4.77 7.35 5.88
N LEU A 38 -6.03 6.95 6.01
CA LEU A 38 -6.99 6.84 4.91
C LEU A 38 -7.98 8.01 4.90
N ARG A 39 -8.62 8.24 3.75
CA ARG A 39 -9.60 9.32 3.53
C ARG A 39 -10.83 9.26 4.43
N ASP A 40 -11.20 8.08 4.91
CA ASP A 40 -12.29 7.88 5.87
C ASP A 40 -11.89 8.22 7.32
N GLY A 41 -10.64 8.63 7.53
CA GLY A 41 -10.07 8.91 8.85
C GLY A 41 -9.47 7.68 9.55
N SER A 42 -9.55 6.50 8.94
CA SER A 42 -8.94 5.28 9.47
C SER A 42 -7.42 5.43 9.52
N ARG A 43 -6.82 4.85 10.56
CA ARG A 43 -5.37 4.81 10.77
C ARG A 43 -4.93 3.36 10.94
N LEU A 44 -4.10 2.89 10.02
CA LEU A 44 -3.68 1.50 9.95
C LEU A 44 -2.20 1.39 10.29
N LEU A 45 -1.86 0.50 11.23
CA LEU A 45 -0.48 0.12 11.48
C LEU A 45 -0.10 -1.02 10.56
N ILE A 46 0.87 -0.77 9.67
CA ILE A 46 1.27 -1.69 8.60
C ILE A 46 2.71 -2.10 8.79
N PHE A 47 2.94 -3.41 8.86
CA PHE A 47 4.26 -4.04 8.93
C PHE A 47 4.70 -4.59 7.58
N ASN A 48 3.76 -5.15 6.82
CA ASN A 48 4.01 -5.65 5.48
C ASN A 48 2.79 -5.44 4.59
N ILE A 49 3.03 -5.49 3.29
CA ILE A 49 1.99 -5.36 2.28
C ILE A 49 2.10 -6.45 1.23
N SER A 50 0.95 -6.88 0.73
CA SER A 50 0.83 -7.44 -0.61
C SER A 50 -0.09 -6.53 -1.42
N TRP A 51 0.19 -6.39 -2.72
CA TRP A 51 -0.58 -5.50 -3.56
C TRP A 51 -0.78 -6.09 -4.95
N GLY A 52 -1.86 -5.64 -5.59
CA GLY A 52 -2.18 -5.99 -6.97
C GLY A 52 -2.92 -4.86 -7.65
N TYR A 53 -2.90 -4.87 -8.97
CA TYR A 53 -3.71 -4.00 -9.80
C TYR A 53 -4.88 -4.79 -10.35
N ASP A 54 -6.09 -4.27 -10.18
CA ASP A 54 -7.21 -4.70 -11.02
C ASP A 54 -7.00 -4.06 -12.41
N PRO A 55 -7.07 -4.82 -13.51
CA PRO A 55 -6.97 -4.28 -14.87
C PRO A 55 -7.92 -3.11 -15.17
N ALA A 56 -9.05 -3.03 -14.46
CA ALA A 56 -10.02 -1.95 -14.56
C ALA A 56 -9.78 -0.78 -13.58
N ALA A 57 -8.86 -0.91 -12.62
CA ALA A 57 -8.58 0.10 -11.61
C ALA A 57 -7.32 0.93 -11.93
N VAL A 58 -7.38 2.21 -11.56
CA VAL A 58 -6.25 3.15 -11.71
C VAL A 58 -5.24 3.09 -10.55
N SER A 59 -5.67 2.52 -9.41
CA SER A 59 -4.92 2.43 -8.16
C SER A 59 -4.72 0.98 -7.74
N ALA A 60 -3.59 0.66 -7.11
CA ALA A 60 -3.38 -0.64 -6.49
C ALA A 60 -4.35 -0.90 -5.32
N GLN A 61 -4.76 -2.17 -5.19
CA GLN A 61 -5.36 -2.72 -3.98
C GLN A 61 -4.24 -3.28 -3.10
N VAL A 62 -4.28 -2.95 -1.83
CA VAL A 62 -3.28 -3.32 -0.81
C VAL A 62 -3.97 -4.16 0.25
N THR A 63 -3.37 -5.30 0.59
CA THR A 63 -3.71 -6.11 1.76
C THR A 63 -2.56 -6.03 2.76
N THR A 64 -2.85 -5.72 4.02
CA THR A 64 -1.85 -5.49 5.06
C THR A 64 -1.59 -6.73 5.90
N ASN A 65 -0.37 -6.81 6.44
CA ASN A 65 -0.02 -7.68 7.57
C ASN A 65 -0.27 -9.18 7.38
N ILE A 66 -0.25 -9.68 6.13
CA ILE A 66 -0.55 -11.09 5.83
C ILE A 66 0.66 -12.03 6.01
N SER A 67 1.85 -11.49 6.28
CA SER A 67 3.02 -12.33 6.56
C SER A 67 2.81 -13.13 7.85
N PRO A 68 3.05 -14.47 7.86
CA PRO A 68 2.92 -15.30 9.07
C PRO A 68 3.81 -14.86 10.23
N ALA A 69 4.89 -14.11 9.96
CA ALA A 69 5.79 -13.59 10.98
C ALA A 69 5.17 -12.45 11.81
N ILE A 70 4.10 -11.81 11.31
CA ILE A 70 3.42 -10.71 11.99
C ILE A 70 2.11 -11.24 12.56
N GLY A 71 2.12 -11.62 13.84
CA GLY A 71 0.97 -12.16 14.55
C GLY A 71 0.20 -11.12 15.36
N GLY A 72 -1.10 -11.35 15.55
CA GLY A 72 -1.94 -10.57 16.48
C GLY A 72 -2.31 -9.16 16.01
N VAL A 73 -2.08 -8.83 14.75
CA VAL A 73 -2.43 -7.55 14.14
C VAL A 73 -3.58 -7.69 13.15
N SER A 74 -4.30 -6.61 12.91
CA SER A 74 -5.37 -6.57 11.92
C SER A 74 -4.84 -6.76 10.50
N VAL A 75 -5.63 -7.47 9.70
CA VAL A 75 -5.47 -7.56 8.24
C VAL A 75 -6.54 -6.68 7.62
N ASP A 76 -6.12 -5.68 6.86
CA ASP A 76 -6.99 -4.70 6.23
C ASP A 76 -6.76 -4.70 4.72
N VAL A 77 -7.79 -4.29 3.98
CA VAL A 77 -7.73 -4.11 2.52
C VAL A 77 -8.11 -2.67 2.19
N PHE A 78 -7.26 -1.98 1.42
CA PHE A 78 -7.54 -0.63 0.96
C PHE A 78 -6.96 -0.35 -0.43
N SER A 79 -7.49 0.68 -1.09
CA SER A 79 -6.92 1.21 -2.34
C SER A 79 -5.88 2.29 -2.02
N THR A 80 -4.77 2.33 -2.75
CA THR A 80 -3.78 3.44 -2.62
C THR A 80 -4.37 4.80 -2.95
N ALA A 81 -5.46 4.87 -3.72
CA ALA A 81 -6.20 6.11 -3.91
C ALA A 81 -6.81 6.61 -2.60
N ALA A 82 -7.13 5.75 -1.63
CA ALA A 82 -7.68 6.17 -0.34
C ALA A 82 -6.62 6.71 0.64
N VAL A 83 -5.33 6.60 0.34
CA VAL A 83 -4.26 7.07 1.22
C VAL A 83 -4.16 8.59 1.18
N VAL A 84 -4.14 9.23 2.35
CA VAL A 84 -3.88 10.68 2.50
C VAL A 84 -2.50 10.97 3.07
N ALA A 85 -1.98 10.08 3.92
CA ALA A 85 -0.65 10.22 4.48
C ALA A 85 -0.06 8.87 4.87
N VAL A 86 1.27 8.83 4.88
CA VAL A 86 2.05 7.77 5.52
C VAL A 86 2.96 8.45 6.54
N ASN A 87 2.89 8.02 7.79
CA ASN A 87 3.65 8.58 8.90
C ASN A 87 4.56 7.52 9.52
N ASP A 88 5.61 7.99 10.15
CA ASP A 88 6.41 7.18 11.05
C ASP A 88 5.60 6.96 12.35
N PRO A 89 5.29 5.71 12.72
CA PRO A 89 4.39 5.43 13.84
C PRO A 89 5.03 5.71 15.21
N GLU A 90 6.36 5.76 15.31
CA GLU A 90 7.04 6.04 16.58
C GLU A 90 7.06 7.54 16.88
N THR A 91 7.29 8.36 15.84
CA THR A 91 7.46 9.80 16.00
C THR A 91 6.23 10.62 15.59
N GLY A 92 5.30 10.04 14.83
CA GLY A 92 4.20 10.74 14.17
C GLY A 92 4.63 11.64 13.01
N SER A 93 5.91 11.60 12.61
CA SER A 93 6.43 12.47 11.54
C SER A 93 5.92 12.02 10.17
N PRO A 94 5.57 12.94 9.26
CA PRO A 94 5.13 12.57 7.92
C PRO A 94 6.29 11.99 7.11
N LEU A 95 6.08 10.82 6.54
CA LEU A 95 6.98 10.19 5.55
C LEU A 95 6.53 10.52 4.12
N LEU A 96 5.21 10.63 3.92
CA LEU A 96 4.58 11.02 2.67
C LEU A 96 3.24 11.68 2.94
N ALA A 97 2.96 12.79 2.27
CA ALA A 97 1.63 13.39 2.18
C ALA A 97 1.11 13.25 0.74
N VAL A 98 -0.14 12.84 0.60
CA VAL A 98 -0.81 12.64 -0.69
C VAL A 98 -1.91 13.69 -0.82
N ALA A 99 -1.81 14.52 -1.85
CA ALA A 99 -2.75 15.61 -2.13
C ALA A 99 -4.12 15.11 -2.64
#